data_AF-A0A2D4N3K0-F1
#
_entry.id   AF-A0A2D4N3K0-F1
#
_cell.length_a   1.000
_cell.length_b   1.000
_cell.length_c   1.000
_cell.angle_alpha   90.00
_cell.angle_beta   90.00
_cell.angle_gamma   90.00
#
_symmetry.space_group_name_H-M   'P 1'
#
loop_
_entity.id
_entity.type
_entity.pdbx_description
1 polymer ?
#
loop_
_entity_poly.entity_id
_entity_poly.type
_entity_poly.pdbx_seq_one_letter_code
_entity_poly.pdbx_strand_id
1 'polypeptide(L)'
;MLLISFFLLKLLWQEVFQRKDTHQLGTLDQLELRVAIQETGISLSNELCKLLTVRYGNPDLKITFENFACFMLRVELMMEVFYNMSKDGKGIYLLESEVRMRFL
;
A
#
# COMPACT_ATOMS: atom_id res chain seq x y z
N MET A 1 -20.88 -1.70 9.25
CA MET A 1 -20.26 -0.50 8.65
C MET A 1 -18.81 -0.75 8.21
N LEU A 2 -17.90 -1.20 9.09
CA LEU A 2 -16.51 -1.54 8.75
C LEU A 2 -16.36 -2.65 7.68
N LEU A 3 -17.10 -3.75 7.81
CA LEU A 3 -17.07 -4.85 6.83
C LEU A 3 -17.50 -4.43 5.42
N ILE A 4 -18.46 -3.50 5.32
CA ILE A 4 -18.94 -2.98 4.04
C ILE A 4 -17.88 -2.08 3.40
N SER A 5 -17.24 -1.21 4.19
CA SER A 5 -16.13 -0.36 3.71
C SER A 5 -14.95 -1.19 3.21
N PHE A 6 -14.55 -2.23 3.96
CA PHE A 6 -13.49 -3.15 3.53
C PHE A 6 -13.84 -3.88 2.24
N PHE A 7 -15.09 -4.35 2.11
CA PHE A 7 -15.55 -5.02 0.90
C PHE A 7 -15.53 -4.10 -0.33
N LEU A 8 -15.96 -2.85 -0.19
CA LEU A 8 -15.91 -1.85 -1.25
C LEU A 8 -14.47 -1.50 -1.66
N LEU A 9 -13.56 -1.36 -0.70
CA LEU A 9 -12.13 -1.15 -0.98
C LEU A 9 -11.53 -2.32 -1.75
N LYS A 10 -11.85 -3.55 -1.36
CA LYS A 10 -11.41 -4.75 -2.08
C LYS A 10 -11.90 -4.74 -3.53
N LEU A 11 -13.17 -4.39 -3.78
CA LEU A 11 -13.71 -4.30 -5.13
C LEU A 11 -13.00 -3.23 -5.97
N LEU A 12 -12.75 -2.06 -5.39
CA LEU A 12 -12.00 -0.98 -6.05
C LEU A 12 -10.59 -1.43 -6.45
N TRP A 13 -9.87 -2.07 -5.54
CA TRP A 13 -8.52 -2.57 -5.82
C TRP A 13 -8.50 -3.68 -6.86
N GLN A 14 -9.52 -4.55 -6.84
CA GLN A 14 -9.65 -5.60 -7.85
C GLN A 14 -9.89 -5.01 -9.24
N GLU A 15 -10.75 -3.98 -9.35
CA GLU A 15 -11.00 -3.28 -10.60
C GLU A 15 -9.71 -2.61 -11.12
N VAL A 16 -9.01 -1.88 -10.26
CA VAL A 16 -7.74 -1.23 -10.62
C VAL A 16 -6.70 -2.27 -11.06
N PHE A 17 -6.54 -3.36 -10.32
CA PHE A 17 -5.60 -4.42 -10.65
C PHE A 17 -5.90 -5.02 -12.02
N GLN A 18 -7.17 -5.38 -12.30
CA GLN A 18 -7.57 -5.97 -13.58
C GLN A 18 -7.40 -5.00 -14.75
N ARG A 19 -7.62 -3.69 -14.54
CA ARG A 19 -7.37 -2.68 -15.59
C ARG A 19 -5.88 -2.49 -15.89
N LYS A 20 -5.00 -2.84 -14.95
CA LYS A 20 -3.54 -2.63 -15.07
C LYS A 20 -2.75 -3.88 -15.38
N ASP A 21 -3.28 -5.08 -15.12
CA ASP A 21 -2.75 -6.35 -15.61
C ASP A 21 -3.06 -6.49 -17.11
N THR A 22 -2.38 -5.67 -17.91
CA THR A 22 -2.68 -5.49 -19.34
C THR A 22 -2.51 -6.78 -20.15
N HIS A 23 -1.63 -7.66 -19.68
CA HIS A 23 -1.32 -8.94 -20.27
C HIS A 23 -2.12 -10.10 -19.67
N GLN A 24 -3.00 -9.85 -18.69
CA GLN A 24 -3.82 -10.84 -18.00
C GLN A 24 -2.98 -11.99 -17.42
N LEU A 25 -1.80 -11.67 -16.90
CA LEU A 25 -0.87 -12.64 -16.33
C LEU A 25 -1.20 -12.99 -14.88
N GLY A 26 -2.18 -12.30 -14.28
CA GLY A 26 -2.50 -12.39 -12.86
C GLY A 26 -1.48 -11.67 -11.97
N THR A 27 -0.60 -10.86 -12.57
CA THR A 27 0.50 -10.18 -11.86
C THR A 27 0.80 -8.83 -12.48
N LEU A 28 1.17 -7.85 -11.66
CA LEU A 28 1.66 -6.55 -12.11
C LEU A 28 3.19 -6.51 -12.07
N ASP A 29 3.81 -5.96 -13.11
CA ASP A 29 5.21 -5.54 -13.05
C ASP A 29 5.37 -4.19 -12.32
N GLN A 30 6.61 -3.69 -12.22
CA GLN A 30 6.90 -2.46 -11.50
C GLN A 30 6.19 -1.22 -12.09
N LEU A 31 6.05 -1.15 -13.42
CA LEU A 31 5.42 -0.01 -14.09
C LEU A 31 3.90 -0.09 -13.90
N GLU A 32 3.31 -1.26 -14.14
CA GLU A 32 1.89 -1.52 -13.95
C GLU A 32 1.48 -1.26 -12.50
N LEU A 33 2.29 -1.70 -11.53
CA LEU A 33 2.09 -1.42 -10.11
C LEU A 33 2.07 0.08 -9.82
N ARG A 34 3.04 0.83 -10.34
CA ARG A 34 3.12 2.28 -10.09
C ARG A 34 1.88 2.99 -10.61
N VAL A 35 1.44 2.65 -11.81
CA VAL A 35 0.24 3.25 -12.43
C VAL A 35 -1.02 2.82 -11.67
N ALA A 36 -1.12 1.56 -11.22
CA ALA A 36 -2.24 1.07 -10.41
C ALA A 36 -2.39 1.87 -9.11
N ILE A 37 -1.29 2.10 -8.40
CA ILE A 37 -1.29 2.85 -7.14
C ILE A 37 -1.61 4.33 -7.37
N GLN A 38 -1.15 4.91 -8.48
CA GLN A 38 -1.50 6.28 -8.85
C GLN A 38 -3.00 6.45 -9.12
N GLU A 39 -3.67 5.46 -9.69
CA GLU A 39 -5.13 5.51 -9.89
C GLU A 39 -5.94 5.47 -8.60
N THR A 40 -5.37 4.94 -7.51
CA THR A 40 -6.01 5.00 -6.18
C THR A 40 -5.73 6.33 -5.46
N GLY A 41 -5.08 7.29 -6.12
CA GLY A 41 -4.74 8.60 -5.55
C GLY A 41 -3.44 8.64 -4.76
N ILE A 42 -2.64 7.56 -4.79
CA ILE A 42 -1.38 7.47 -4.05
C ILE A 42 -0.20 7.65 -5.00
N SER A 43 0.69 8.59 -4.70
CA SER A 43 1.90 8.80 -5.48
C SER A 43 3.10 8.16 -4.77
N LEU A 44 3.80 7.27 -5.47
CA LEU A 44 5.03 6.65 -4.98
C LEU A 44 6.22 7.10 -5.81
N SER A 45 7.37 7.25 -5.13
CA SER A 45 8.65 7.39 -5.82
C SER A 45 9.04 6.09 -6.52
N ASN A 46 9.94 6.18 -7.49
CA ASN A 46 10.45 5.01 -8.20
C ASN A 46 11.17 4.05 -7.26
N GLU A 47 11.89 4.59 -6.28
CA GLU A 47 12.64 3.85 -5.27
C GLU A 47 11.69 3.06 -4.38
N LEU A 48 10.58 3.67 -3.94
CA LEU A 48 9.55 2.97 -3.18
C LEU A 48 8.90 1.88 -4.02
N CYS A 49 8.57 2.13 -5.29
CA CYS A 49 8.01 1.09 -6.16
C CYS A 49 8.94 -0.13 -6.28
N LYS A 50 10.26 0.08 -6.41
CA LYS A 50 11.25 -1.02 -6.42
C LYS A 50 11.29 -1.77 -5.09
N LEU A 51 11.25 -1.06 -3.97
CA LEU A 51 11.21 -1.71 -2.65
C LEU A 51 9.94 -2.53 -2.45
N LEU A 52 8.81 -2.06 -2.99
CA LEU A 52 7.55 -2.78 -2.93
C LEU A 52 7.56 -4.04 -3.79
N THR A 53 8.13 -4.00 -5.01
CA THR A 53 8.27 -5.21 -5.83
C THR A 53 9.21 -6.22 -5.20
N VAL A 54 10.24 -5.79 -4.48
CA VAL A 54 11.08 -6.70 -3.68
C VAL A 54 10.32 -7.27 -2.47
N ARG A 55 9.53 -6.44 -1.78
CA ARG A 55 8.86 -6.85 -0.53
C ARG A 55 7.62 -7.71 -0.75
N TYR A 56 6.86 -7.44 -1.80
CA TYR A 56 5.55 -8.04 -2.10
C TYR A 56 5.54 -8.81 -3.42
N GLY A 57 6.59 -8.73 -4.22
CA GLY A 57 6.70 -9.48 -5.46
C GLY A 57 7.09 -10.94 -5.25
N ASN A 58 6.81 -11.73 -6.27
CA ASN A 58 7.33 -13.08 -6.44
C ASN A 58 8.83 -13.05 -6.85
N PRO A 59 9.48 -14.20 -7.08
CA PRO A 59 10.88 -14.24 -7.53
C PRO A 59 11.17 -13.48 -8.83
N ASP A 60 10.17 -13.26 -9.68
CA ASP A 60 10.26 -12.47 -10.92
C ASP A 60 9.99 -10.97 -10.71
N LEU A 61 9.89 -10.52 -9.46
CA LEU A 61 9.57 -9.15 -9.05
C LEU A 61 8.19 -8.67 -9.53
N LYS A 62 7.27 -9.60 -9.77
CA LYS A 62 5.87 -9.31 -10.12
C LYS A 62 4.94 -9.52 -8.94
N ILE A 63 3.89 -8.71 -8.85
CA ILE A 63 2.98 -8.69 -7.70
C ILE A 63 1.63 -9.30 -8.07
N THR A 64 1.20 -10.34 -7.35
CA THR A 64 -0.14 -10.92 -7.49
C THR A 64 -1.20 -10.01 -6.85
N PHE A 65 -2.47 -10.25 -7.14
CA PHE A 65 -3.56 -9.47 -6.55
C PHE A 65 -3.59 -9.54 -5.01
N GLU A 66 -3.34 -10.70 -4.42
CA GLU A 66 -3.33 -10.88 -2.97
C GLU A 66 -2.26 -10.00 -2.31
N ASN A 67 -1.07 -9.97 -2.91
CA ASN A 67 0.05 -9.18 -2.43
C ASN A 67 -0.18 -7.67 -2.67
N PHE A 68 -0.79 -7.29 -3.78
CA PHE A 68 -1.24 -5.92 -4.03
C PHE A 68 -2.25 -5.46 -2.97
N ALA A 69 -3.29 -6.27 -2.70
CA ALA A 69 -4.30 -5.95 -1.69
C ALA A 69 -3.71 -5.87 -0.27
N CYS A 70 -2.77 -6.75 0.07
CA CYS A 70 -2.04 -6.68 1.35
C CYS A 70 -1.23 -5.38 1.48
N PHE A 71 -0.55 -4.97 0.40
CA PHE A 71 0.16 -3.71 0.37
C PHE A 71 -0.80 -2.52 0.54
N MET A 72 -1.91 -2.48 -0.22
CA MET A 72 -2.89 -1.39 -0.13
C MET A 72 -3.50 -1.29 1.27
N LEU A 73 -3.85 -2.41 1.91
CA LEU A 73 -4.31 -2.43 3.30
C LEU A 73 -3.28 -1.85 4.26
N ARG A 74 -2.00 -2.15 4.05
CA ARG A 74 -0.94 -1.61 4.89
C ARG A 74 -0.82 -0.10 4.71
N VAL A 75 -0.99 0.42 3.50
CA VAL A 75 -0.98 1.87 3.26
C VAL A 75 -2.16 2.55 3.94
N GLU A 76 -3.38 2.02 3.81
CA GLU A 76 -4.57 2.55 4.49
C GLU A 76 -4.34 2.66 6.01
N LEU A 77 -3.86 1.58 6.64
CA LEU A 77 -3.57 1.56 8.08
C LEU A 77 -2.45 2.54 8.45
N MET A 78 -1.40 2.65 7.64
CA MET A 78 -0.30 3.60 7.88
C MET A 78 -0.77 5.05 7.74
N MET A 79 -1.68 5.34 6.81
CA MET A 79 -2.29 6.67 6.63
C MET A 79 -3.17 7.03 7.84
N GLU A 80 -3.97 6.09 8.34
CA GLU A 80 -4.77 6.28 9.55
C GLU A 80 -3.89 6.56 10.78
N VAL A 81 -2.84 5.75 10.98
CA VAL A 81 -1.88 5.94 12.05
C VAL A 81 -1.16 7.29 11.93
N PHE A 82 -0.72 7.65 10.72
CA PHE A 82 -0.10 8.94 10.44
C PHE A 82 -1.04 10.09 10.79
N TYR A 83 -2.29 10.06 10.33
CA TYR A 83 -3.29 11.09 10.63
C TYR A 83 -3.51 11.26 12.13
N ASN A 84 -3.61 10.15 12.88
CA ASN A 84 -3.83 10.19 14.32
C ASN A 84 -2.62 10.73 15.10
N MET A 85 -1.40 10.46 14.62
CA MET A 85 -0.16 10.93 15.23
C MET A 85 0.29 12.32 14.73
N SER A 86 -0.15 12.72 13.55
CA SER A 86 0.21 13.98 12.93
C SER A 86 -0.76 15.07 13.36
N LYS A 87 -0.36 15.85 14.36
CA LYS A 87 -1.19 16.96 14.88
C LYS A 87 -1.46 18.05 13.84
N ASP A 88 -0.55 18.23 12.88
CA ASP A 88 -0.59 19.30 11.87
C ASP A 88 -0.49 18.81 10.42
N GLY A 89 -0.49 17.50 10.19
CA GLY A 89 -0.33 16.88 8.87
C GLY A 89 1.07 16.98 8.27
N LYS A 90 2.06 17.53 8.99
CA LYS A 90 3.43 17.74 8.46
C LYS A 90 4.43 16.69 8.91
N GLY A 91 4.16 16.03 10.02
CA GLY A 91 5.06 15.01 10.57
C GLY A 91 4.40 14.14 11.63
N ILE A 92 5.06 13.04 11.96
CA ILE A 92 4.69 12.21 13.11
C ILE A 92 5.41 12.77 14.33
N TYR A 93 4.66 13.10 15.38
CA TYR A 93 5.22 13.55 16.65
C TYR A 93 5.05 12.43 17.67
N LEU A 94 6.17 11.80 18.02
CA LEU A 94 6.19 10.75 19.05
C LEU A 94 6.64 11.35 20.38
N LEU A 95 5.94 11.02 21.44
CA LEU A 95 6.37 11.29 22.81
C LEU A 95 7.55 10.38 23.16
N GLU A 96 8.46 10.85 24.01
CA GLU A 96 9.61 10.05 24.46
C GLU A 96 9.17 8.70 25.08
N SER A 97 8.00 8.65 25.71
CA SER A 97 7.41 7.41 26.23
C SER A 97 7.03 6.39 25.15
N GLU A 98 6.74 6.82 23.93
CA GLU A 98 6.33 5.98 22.80
C GLU A 98 7.54 5.42 22.03
N VAL A 99 8.68 6.12 22.05
CA VAL A 99 9.92 5.70 21.36
C VAL A 99 10.85 4.90 22.27
N ARG A 100 10.65 4.97 23.59
CA ARG A 100 11.44 4.20 24.55
C ARG A 100 11.06 2.73 24.45
N MET A 101 11.72 2.01 23.53
CA MET A 101 11.81 0.56 23.64
C MET A 101 12.35 0.27 25.04
N ARG A 102 11.53 -0.44 25.84
CA ARG A 102 12.02 -1.06 27.07
C ARG A 102 13.04 -2.10 26.66
N PHE A 103 14.29 -1.69 26.51
CA PHE A 103 15.43 -2.57 26.69
C PHE A 103 15.45 -2.88 28.19
N LEU A 104 14.69 -3.89 28.58
CA LEU A 104 14.96 -4.66 29.79
C LEU A 104 15.99 -5.72 29.44
#